data_AF-A0A371GKD3-F1
#
_entry.id   AF-A0A371GKD3-F1
#
_cell.length_a   1.000
_cell.length_b   1.000
_cell.length_c   1.000
_cell.angle_alpha   90.00
_cell.angle_beta   90.00
_cell.angle_gamma   90.00
#
_symmetry.space_group_name_H-M   'P 1'
#
loop_
_entity.id
_entity.type
_entity.pdbx_description
1 polymer ?
#
loop_
_entity_poly.entity_id
_entity_poly.type
_entity_poly.pdbx_seq_one_letter_code
_entity_poly.pdbx_strand_id
1 'polypeptide(L)' 'MEGKAAIGIDLGTTYSCVAVWREERVEIIPNDNGNNTTPSYVAFTNTRRIIGDDAKNQAPMNPTNTVFVIL' A
#
# COMPACT_ATOMS: atom_id res chain seq x y z
N MET A 1 6.22 -25.56 15.23
CA MET A 1 5.92 -24.12 15.10
C MET A 1 6.18 -23.78 13.66
N GLU A 2 5.14 -23.45 12.90
CA GLU A 2 5.32 -22.94 11.55
C GLU A 2 6.02 -21.58 11.68
N GLY A 3 7.25 -21.48 11.17
CA GLY A 3 7.99 -20.22 11.20
C GLY A 3 7.19 -19.15 10.46
N LYS A 4 7.25 -17.90 10.93
CA LYS A 4 6.60 -16.78 10.23
C LYS A 4 7.07 -16.77 8.77
N ALA A 5 6.14 -16.77 7.82
CA ALA A 5 6.46 -16.69 6.40
C ALA A 5 7.13 -15.34 6.08
N ALA A 6 8.17 -15.36 5.25
CA ALA A 6 8.78 -14.14 4.73
C ALA A 6 7.89 -13.54 3.64
N ILE A 7 7.86 -12.21 3.54
CA ILE A 7 7.16 -11.46 2.50
C ILE A 7 8.14 -10.66 1.65
N GLY A 8 7.83 -10.54 0.36
CA GLY A 8 8.49 -9.61 -0.56
C GLY A 8 7.65 -8.34 -0.68
N ILE A 9 8.28 -7.17 -0.57
CA ILE A 9 7.62 -5.87 -0.74
C ILE A 9 8.35 -5.12 -1.85
N ASP A 10 7.59 -4.73 -2.87
CA ASP A 10 8.03 -3.74 -3.85
C ASP A 10 7.52 -2.35 -3.40
N LEU A 11 8.46 -1.44 -3.13
CA LEU A 11 8.20 -0.08 -2.69
C LEU A 11 8.37 0.91 -3.86
N GLY A 12 7.44 0.86 -4.80
CA GLY A 12 7.46 1.71 -5.99
C GLY A 12 7.03 3.16 -5.73
N THR A 13 7.42 4.06 -6.63
CA THR A 13 7.14 5.51 -6.54
C THR A 13 5.63 5.82 -6.55
N THR A 14 4.85 5.12 -7.38
CA THR A 14 3.41 5.37 -7.56
C THR A 14 2.52 4.31 -6.91
N TYR A 15 2.95 3.05 -6.95
CA TYR A 15 2.26 1.92 -6.35
C TYR A 15 3.27 1.00 -5.68
N SER A 16 2.83 0.35 -4.62
CA SER A 16 3.54 -0.72 -3.94
C SER A 16 2.77 -2.03 -4.07
N CYS A 17 3.50 -3.14 -3.96
CA CYS A 17 2.97 -4.50 -4.04
C CYS A 17 3.59 -5.36 -2.93
N VAL A 18 2.84 -6.34 -2.44
CA VAL A 18 3.33 -7.31 -1.46
C VAL A 18 2.98 -8.72 -1.89
N ALA A 19 3.94 -9.63 -1.73
CA ALA A 19 3.80 -11.03 -2.08
C ALA A 19 4.37 -11.93 -0.98
N VAL A 20 3.89 -13.17 -0.91
CA VAL A 20 4.39 -14.20 -0.01
C VAL A 20 4.74 -15.46 -0.81
N TRP A 21 5.80 -16.15 -0.41
CA TRP A 21 6.10 -17.48 -0.92
C TRP A 21 5.44 -18.52 -0.01
N ARG A 22 4.46 -19.25 -0.53
CA ARG A 22 3.79 -20.36 0.17
C ARG A 22 3.37 -21.42 -0.82
N GLU A 23 3.28 -22.68 -0.38
CA GLU A 23 2.85 -23.80 -1.23
C GLU A 23 3.60 -23.88 -2.57
N GLU A 24 4.93 -23.72 -2.51
CA GLU A 24 5.84 -23.76 -3.68
C GLU A 24 5.53 -22.74 -4.79
N ARG A 25 4.81 -21.66 -4.47
CA ARG A 25 4.51 -20.58 -5.41
C ARG A 25 4.56 -19.19 -4.75
N VAL A 26 4.66 -18.16 -5.60
CA VAL A 26 4.44 -16.77 -5.20
C VAL A 26 2.95 -16.48 -5.22
N GLU A 27 2.45 -15.84 -4.17
CA GLU A 27 1.11 -15.30 -4.13
C GLU A 27 1.15 -13.81 -3.84
N ILE A 28 0.44 -13.03 -4.66
CA ILE A 28 0.22 -11.60 -4.41
C ILE A 28 -0.87 -11.46 -3.36
N ILE A 29 -0.64 -10.59 -2.37
CA ILE A 29 -1.61 -10.34 -1.30
C ILE A 29 -2.45 -9.12 -1.72
N PRO A 30 -3.77 -9.27 -1.97
CA PRO A 30 -4.64 -8.14 -2.24
C PRO A 30 -4.78 -7.25 -0.99
N ASN A 31 -4.96 -5.95 -1.21
CA ASN A 31 -5.31 -5.02 -0.13
C ASN A 31 -6.80 -5.18 0.28
N ASP A 32 -7.24 -4.40 1.27
CA ASP A 32 -8.61 -4.46 1.80
C ASP A 32 -9.71 -4.16 0.75
N ASN A 33 -9.34 -3.56 -0.39
CA ASN A 33 -10.23 -3.28 -1.52
C ASN A 33 -10.16 -4.36 -2.61
N GLY A 34 -9.37 -5.43 -2.42
CA GLY A 34 -9.16 -6.50 -3.39
C GLY A 34 -8.14 -6.16 -4.49
N ASN A 35 -7.42 -5.04 -4.39
CA ASN A 35 -6.41 -4.66 -5.37
C ASN A 35 -5.07 -5.33 -5.07
N ASN A 36 -4.41 -5.87 -6.10
CA ASN A 36 -3.08 -6.47 -6.00
C ASN A 36 -1.94 -5.45 -5.83
N THR A 37 -2.25 -4.15 -5.93
CA THR A 37 -1.31 -3.07 -5.72
C THR A 37 -1.99 -1.97 -4.91
N THR A 38 -1.22 -1.27 -4.09
CA THR A 38 -1.71 -0.18 -3.24
C THR A 38 -1.02 1.12 -3.66
N PRO A 39 -1.75 2.22 -3.91
CA PRO A 39 -1.11 3.50 -4.22
C PRO A 39 -0.11 3.93 -3.14
N SER A 40 1.05 4.43 -3.55
CA SER A 40 2.09 4.98 -2.66
C SER A 40 1.73 6.39 -2.20
N TYR A 41 0.58 6.51 -1.53
CA TYR A 41 -0.02 7.75 -1.05
C TYR A 41 -0.20 7.70 0.46
N VAL A 42 0.17 8.79 1.13
CA VAL A 42 -0.08 9.00 2.56
C VAL A 42 -0.74 10.37 2.74
N ALA A 43 -1.97 10.37 3.25
CA ALA A 43 -2.69 11.58 3.59
C ALA A 43 -2.77 11.75 5.11
N PHE A 44 -2.52 12.97 5.57
CA PHE A 44 -2.62 13.35 6.98
C PHE A 44 -3.92 14.12 7.21
N THR A 45 -4.64 13.74 8.26
CA THR A 45 -5.79 14.50 8.79
C THR A 45 -5.53 14.85 10.25
N ASN A 46 -6.42 15.65 10.86
CA ASN A 46 -6.32 16.02 12.26
C ASN A 46 -6.42 14.82 13.23
N THR A 47 -6.98 13.69 12.78
CA THR A 47 -7.29 12.54 13.65
C THR A 47 -6.52 11.28 13.29
N ARG A 48 -6.08 11.12 12.04
CA ARG A 48 -5.41 9.90 11.59
C ARG A 48 -4.55 10.12 10.34
N ARG A 49 -3.76 9.09 10.04
CA ARG A 49 -3.11 8.91 8.74
C ARG A 49 -3.98 7.98 7.89
N ILE A 50 -4.14 8.32 6.63
CA ILE A 50 -4.87 7.57 5.62
C ILE A 50 -3.85 7.13 4.57
N ILE A 51 -3.92 5.88 4.09
CA ILE A 51 -2.88 5.26 3.24
C ILE A 51 -3.56 4.59 2.05
N GLY A 52 -2.88 4.58 0.90
CA GLY A 52 -3.33 3.79 -0.25
C GLY A 52 -4.47 4.43 -1.01
N ASP A 53 -5.46 3.61 -1.38
CA ASP A 53 -6.60 4.03 -2.20
C ASP A 53 -7.35 5.22 -1.60
N ASP A 54 -7.65 5.18 -0.30
CA ASP A 54 -8.36 6.27 0.39
C ASP A 54 -7.56 7.58 0.41
N ALA A 55 -6.22 7.50 0.52
CA ALA A 55 -5.35 8.66 0.47
C ALA A 55 -5.34 9.27 -0.94
N LYS A 56 -5.27 8.43 -1.97
CA LYS A 56 -5.34 8.87 -3.37
C LYS A 56 -6.70 9.48 -3.70
N ASN A 57 -7.80 8.88 -3.25
CA ASN A 57 -9.17 9.32 -3.54
C ASN A 57 -9.48 10.70 -2.96
N GLN A 58 -8.96 11.04 -1.78
CA GLN A 58 -9.17 12.35 -1.17
C GLN A 58 -8.19 13.42 -1.64
N ALA A 59 -7.14 13.06 -2.40
CA ALA A 59 -6.06 13.98 -2.75
C ALA A 59 -6.55 15.31 -3.37
N PRO A 60 -7.60 15.35 -4.22
CA PRO A 60 -8.14 16.62 -4.73
C PRO A 60 -8.74 17.54 -3.65
N MET A 61 -9.25 16.97 -2.56
CA MET A 61 -9.89 17.70 -1.46
C MET A 61 -8.91 18.08 -0.34
N ASN A 62 -7.81 17.35 -0.21
CA ASN A 62 -6.78 17.59 0.81
C ASN A 62 -5.36 17.56 0.20
N PRO A 63 -5.08 18.42 -0.81
CA PRO A 63 -3.88 18.29 -1.63
C PRO A 63 -2.60 18.58 -0.87
N THR A 64 -2.60 19.56 0.04
CA THR A 64 -1.40 19.98 0.78
C THR A 64 -0.97 18.97 1.84
N ASN A 65 -1.88 18.12 2.31
CA ASN A 65 -1.59 17.11 3.33
C ASN A 65 -1.59 15.69 2.75
N THR A 66 -1.59 15.53 1.43
CA THR A 66 -1.50 14.24 0.76
C THR A 66 -0.17 14.14 0.03
N VAL A 67 0.71 13.26 0.51
CA VAL A 67 2.06 13.04 -0.03
C VAL A 67 2.05 11.84 -0.96
N PHE A 68 2.61 12.00 -2.15
CA PHE A 68 2.81 10.98 -3.16
C PHE A 68 3.97 11.38 -4.08
N VAL A 69 4.55 10.41 -4.81
CA VAL A 69 5.70 10.62 -5.72
C VAL A 69 6.86 11.31 -5.01
N ILE A 70 7.56 10.54 -4.18
CA ILE A 70 8.81 10.96 -3.53
C ILE A 70 9.96 10.55 -4.46
N LEU A 71 10.49 11.52 -5.21
CA LEU A 71 11.67 11.40 -6.07
C LEU A 71 12.70 12.45 -5.68
#